data_AF-A0A1Q3DUQ2-F1
#
_entry.id   AF-A0A1Q3DUQ2-F1
#
_cell.length_a   1.000
_cell.length_b   1.000
_cell.length_c   1.000
_cell.angle_alpha   90.00
_cell.angle_beta   90.00
_cell.angle_gamma   90.00
#
_symmetry.space_group_name_H-M   'P 1'
#
loop_
_entity.id
_entity.type
_entity.pdbx_description
1 polymer ?
#
loop_
_entity_poly.entity_id
_entity_poly.type
_entity_poly.pdbx_seq_one_letter_code
_entity_poly.pdbx_strand_id
1 'polypeptide(L)'
;MLRSFSLVGIQLFFMVLKTLGIEFTDILMQLSHAVKLNNATRFPPGSSDDRHLFRSVFNFREDYRGLTEYVPPPTTTEQLDWADLAIIDLSKADTLEGRKALADEVVQAMNTQGFFYVVNHGYTVEQTRRTFSIASSTFDDVDNEEKKMYMGKSPAVYEGYKPRQTWQIEQGVTDQIEHYNINHDVRNRMHPGALRPHLDEIEKFSRHNHTHILFTILRLMAMGMQLPEDTFVDMHRFEAPGESSVRFMKYYPRSPEEELQTKNVWLKGHTDIGSITILWSQPISGLQILSPDGVWRYIRHVENALVVNSGDVMQLLSGNFYKPTIHRVIQPPKDQEHMERLGVFYFAMAADDVKLASVRAGAASESEKAHAPTMSDWRKERTERYGTGSMKPSSKEEKVEEEVILGVVVKEYN
;
A
#
# COMPACT_ATOMS: atom_id res chain seq x y z
N MET A 1 -33.14 -30.06 -28.02
CA MET A 1 -33.40 -29.09 -29.12
C MET A 1 -32.51 -27.88 -28.88
N LEU A 2 -31.20 -28.02 -29.14
CA LEU A 2 -30.25 -26.90 -29.07
C LEU A 2 -30.51 -26.00 -30.28
N ARG A 3 -31.01 -24.78 -30.07
CA ARG A 3 -31.07 -23.78 -31.14
C ARG A 3 -29.73 -23.07 -31.22
N SER A 4 -29.18 -23.13 -32.42
CA SER A 4 -28.03 -22.42 -32.92
C SER A 4 -28.12 -20.92 -32.60
N PHE A 5 -27.16 -20.41 -31.84
CA PHE A 5 -26.83 -18.98 -31.88
C PHE A 5 -26.42 -18.63 -33.30
N SER A 6 -27.02 -17.60 -33.89
CA SER A 6 -26.57 -17.12 -35.20
C SER A 6 -25.12 -16.63 -35.08
N LEU A 7 -24.26 -17.00 -36.03
CA LEU A 7 -22.85 -16.59 -36.07
C LEU A 7 -22.68 -15.07 -35.90
N VAL A 8 -23.68 -14.30 -36.33
CA VAL A 8 -23.73 -12.83 -36.25
C VAL A 8 -23.85 -12.35 -34.79
N GLY A 9 -24.66 -13.00 -33.96
CA GLY A 9 -24.80 -12.63 -32.54
C GLY A 9 -23.52 -12.89 -31.73
N ILE A 10 -22.81 -13.97 -32.07
CA ILE A 10 -21.51 -14.31 -31.47
C ILE A 10 -20.43 -13.30 -31.92
N GLN A 11 -20.41 -12.93 -33.20
CA GLN A 11 -19.47 -11.90 -33.70
C GLN A 11 -19.74 -10.52 -33.09
N LEU A 12 -21.00 -10.12 -32.94
CA LEU A 12 -21.35 -8.84 -32.33
C LEU A 12 -20.98 -8.82 -30.84
N PHE A 13 -21.21 -9.92 -30.12
CA PHE A 13 -20.76 -10.11 -28.74
C PHE A 13 -19.24 -9.97 -28.61
N PHE A 14 -18.46 -10.63 -29.47
CA PHE A 14 -17.00 -10.49 -29.46
C PHE A 14 -16.52 -9.10 -29.88
N MET A 15 -17.23 -8.40 -30.76
CA MET A 15 -16.87 -7.05 -31.19
C MET A 15 -17.09 -6.02 -30.06
N VAL A 16 -18.16 -6.18 -29.27
CA VAL A 16 -18.44 -5.36 -28.08
C VAL A 16 -17.42 -5.63 -26.97
N LEU A 17 -17.06 -6.89 -26.74
CA LEU A 17 -16.06 -7.25 -25.73
C LEU A 17 -14.66 -6.74 -26.08
N LYS A 18 -14.30 -6.75 -27.37
CA LYS A 18 -13.02 -6.24 -27.88
C LYS A 18 -12.94 -4.71 -27.81
N THR A 19 -14.07 -4.01 -27.94
CA THR A 19 -14.15 -2.55 -27.69
C THR A 19 -14.12 -2.19 -26.21
N LEU A 20 -14.41 -3.15 -25.32
CA LEU A 20 -14.33 -3.01 -23.86
C LEU A 20 -13.01 -3.57 -23.26
N GLY A 21 -12.08 -4.05 -24.09
CA GLY A 21 -10.77 -4.55 -23.64
C GLY A 21 -10.82 -5.89 -22.90
N ILE A 22 -11.85 -6.71 -23.10
CA ILE A 22 -12.05 -7.97 -22.36
C ILE A 22 -11.43 -9.14 -23.15
N GLU A 23 -10.42 -9.80 -22.57
CA GLU A 23 -9.72 -10.97 -23.13
C GLU A 23 -10.56 -12.27 -23.05
N PHE A 24 -10.37 -13.18 -24.02
CA PHE A 24 -11.19 -14.38 -24.18
C PHE A 24 -11.08 -15.39 -23.01
N THR A 25 -9.94 -15.39 -22.32
CA THR A 25 -9.68 -16.25 -21.16
C THR A 25 -10.53 -15.87 -19.94
N ASP A 26 -10.90 -14.60 -19.80
CA ASP A 26 -11.69 -14.10 -18.66
C ASP A 26 -13.18 -14.46 -18.80
N ILE A 27 -13.66 -14.54 -20.04
CA ILE A 27 -15.01 -15.00 -20.39
C ILE A 27 -15.19 -16.46 -19.98
N LEU A 28 -14.19 -17.32 -20.18
CA LEU A 28 -14.25 -18.73 -19.81
C LEU A 28 -14.34 -18.94 -18.30
N MET A 29 -13.66 -18.10 -17.51
CA MET A 29 -13.72 -18.13 -16.04
C MET A 29 -15.11 -17.75 -15.53
N GLN A 30 -15.73 -16.74 -16.12
CA GLN A 30 -17.06 -16.26 -15.74
C GLN A 30 -18.18 -17.18 -16.24
N LEU A 31 -18.06 -17.74 -17.46
CA LEU A 31 -19.00 -18.73 -17.98
C LEU A 31 -18.96 -20.05 -17.19
N SER A 32 -17.78 -20.49 -16.75
CA SER A 32 -17.61 -21.64 -15.83
C SER A 32 -18.42 -21.47 -14.54
N HIS A 33 -18.46 -20.26 -13.99
CA HIS A 33 -19.21 -19.94 -12.77
C HIS A 33 -20.73 -19.83 -13.04
N ALA A 34 -21.13 -19.21 -14.15
CA ALA A 34 -22.53 -19.13 -14.57
C ALA A 34 -23.14 -20.52 -14.84
N VAL A 35 -22.37 -21.46 -15.38
CA VAL A 35 -22.80 -22.86 -15.58
C VAL A 35 -22.98 -23.60 -14.25
N LYS A 36 -22.16 -23.32 -13.22
CA LYS A 36 -22.35 -23.87 -11.87
C LYS A 36 -23.62 -23.34 -11.19
N LEU A 37 -23.97 -22.06 -11.40
CA LEU A 37 -25.19 -21.44 -10.88
C LEU A 37 -26.46 -21.90 -11.61
N ASN A 38 -26.37 -22.16 -12.92
CA ASN A 38 -27.51 -22.62 -13.73
C ASN A 38 -27.98 -24.05 -13.41
N ASN A 39 -27.18 -24.87 -12.73
CA ASN A 39 -27.60 -26.20 -12.28
C ASN A 39 -28.57 -26.16 -11.08
N ALA A 40 -28.78 -24.98 -10.46
CA ALA A 40 -29.60 -24.84 -9.26
C ALA A 40 -31.00 -24.23 -9.50
N THR A 41 -31.32 -23.71 -10.69
CA THR A 41 -32.63 -23.06 -10.93
C THR A 41 -33.22 -23.41 -12.29
N ARG A 42 -34.32 -24.18 -12.29
CA ARG A 42 -35.18 -24.34 -13.47
C ARG A 42 -36.22 -23.23 -13.45
N PHE A 43 -36.08 -22.25 -14.34
CA PHE A 43 -37.13 -21.26 -14.61
C PHE A 43 -37.94 -21.66 -15.85
N PRO A 44 -39.27 -21.39 -15.87
CA PRO A 44 -40.14 -21.76 -16.97
C PRO A 44 -39.85 -20.93 -18.25
N PRO A 45 -40.09 -21.49 -19.44
CA PRO A 45 -39.74 -20.84 -20.71
C PRO A 45 -40.72 -19.70 -21.01
N GLY A 46 -40.22 -18.45 -21.08
CA GLY A 46 -41.05 -17.33 -21.57
C GLY A 46 -40.60 -15.89 -21.33
N SER A 47 -39.53 -15.59 -20.60
CA SER A 47 -39.09 -14.18 -20.41
C SER A 47 -37.95 -13.81 -21.37
N SER A 48 -38.29 -13.01 -22.37
CA SER A 48 -37.40 -12.41 -23.36
C SER A 48 -36.66 -11.20 -22.78
N ASP A 49 -35.83 -11.38 -21.76
CA ASP A 49 -35.00 -10.28 -21.28
C ASP A 49 -33.56 -10.74 -21.04
N ASP A 50 -32.87 -10.99 -22.15
CA ASP A 50 -31.43 -11.32 -22.18
C ASP A 50 -30.57 -10.25 -21.49
N ARG A 51 -31.08 -9.03 -21.31
CA ARG A 51 -30.39 -7.95 -20.57
C ARG A 51 -30.32 -8.23 -19.07
N HIS A 52 -31.32 -8.90 -18.51
CA HIS A 52 -31.34 -9.25 -17.10
C HIS A 52 -30.35 -10.38 -16.79
N LEU A 53 -30.19 -11.34 -17.70
CA LEU A 53 -29.21 -12.43 -17.60
C LEU A 53 -27.77 -11.91 -17.72
N PHE A 54 -27.52 -10.95 -18.63
CA PHE A 54 -26.23 -10.26 -18.71
C PHE A 54 -25.93 -9.45 -17.45
N ARG A 55 -26.92 -8.72 -16.91
CA ARG A 55 -26.73 -7.92 -15.69
C ARG A 55 -26.48 -8.78 -14.45
N SER A 56 -27.12 -9.95 -14.31
CA SER A 56 -26.93 -10.83 -13.15
C SER A 56 -25.61 -11.61 -13.20
N VAL A 57 -25.12 -11.96 -14.39
CA VAL A 57 -23.84 -12.69 -14.55
C VAL A 57 -22.63 -11.76 -14.43
N PHE A 58 -22.76 -10.49 -14.84
CA PHE A 58 -21.65 -9.52 -14.82
C PHE A 58 -21.69 -8.53 -13.65
N ASN A 59 -22.63 -8.66 -12.72
CA ASN A 59 -22.76 -7.83 -11.51
C ASN A 59 -22.45 -6.33 -11.76
N PHE A 60 -22.90 -5.80 -12.90
CA PHE A 60 -22.84 -4.36 -13.15
C PHE A 60 -23.93 -3.71 -12.32
N ARG A 61 -23.59 -3.44 -11.07
CA ARG A 61 -24.33 -2.52 -10.22
C ARG A 61 -24.32 -1.15 -10.94
N GLU A 62 -25.46 -0.76 -11.51
CA GLU A 62 -25.63 0.53 -12.23
C GLU A 62 -25.53 1.74 -11.28
N ASP A 63 -25.40 1.50 -9.98
CA ASP A 63 -25.44 2.44 -8.87
C ASP A 63 -24.06 2.94 -8.40
N TYR A 64 -22.93 2.47 -8.94
CA TYR A 64 -21.59 3.06 -8.65
C TYR A 64 -21.40 4.51 -9.12
N ARG A 65 -22.48 5.21 -9.52
CA ARG A 65 -22.42 6.59 -10.04
C ARG A 65 -22.33 7.67 -8.95
N GLY A 66 -22.46 7.31 -7.67
CA GLY A 66 -22.28 8.24 -6.56
C GLY A 66 -21.16 7.78 -5.65
N LEU A 67 -19.99 8.42 -5.74
CA LEU A 67 -18.94 8.21 -4.74
C LEU A 67 -19.33 8.94 -3.46
N THR A 68 -19.55 8.21 -2.37
CA THR A 68 -19.81 8.80 -1.05
C THR A 68 -18.61 9.61 -0.60
N GLU A 69 -18.83 10.85 -0.18
CA GLU A 69 -17.75 11.70 0.32
C GLU A 69 -17.23 11.18 1.67
N TYR A 70 -15.92 11.00 1.76
CA TYR A 70 -15.26 10.69 3.03
C TYR A 70 -15.27 11.92 3.93
N VAL A 71 -15.86 11.77 5.12
CA VAL A 71 -15.83 12.78 6.17
C VAL A 71 -14.73 12.39 7.17
N PRO A 72 -13.64 13.17 7.27
CA PRO A 72 -12.59 12.87 8.23
C PRO A 72 -13.15 12.88 9.67
N PRO A 73 -12.79 11.89 10.50
CA PRO A 73 -13.16 11.89 11.92
C PRO A 73 -12.47 13.05 12.66
N PRO A 74 -12.98 13.46 13.84
CA PRO A 74 -12.31 14.47 14.64
C PRO A 74 -10.93 13.96 15.11
N THR A 75 -9.97 14.88 15.23
CA THR A 75 -8.68 14.59 15.88
C THR A 75 -8.90 14.28 17.36
N THR A 76 -8.06 13.40 17.93
CA THR A 76 -8.13 13.08 19.35
C THR A 76 -7.92 14.31 20.23
N THR A 77 -8.63 14.34 21.34
CA THR A 77 -8.54 15.29 22.44
C THR A 77 -7.68 14.76 23.59
N GLU A 78 -7.32 13.47 23.55
CA GLU A 78 -6.43 12.84 24.52
C GLU A 78 -5.00 13.39 24.41
N GLN A 79 -4.31 13.48 25.56
CA GLN A 79 -2.91 13.87 25.60
C GLN A 79 -2.03 12.66 25.35
N LEU A 80 -1.45 12.59 24.16
CA LEU A 80 -0.52 11.54 23.76
C LEU A 80 0.93 12.04 23.74
N ASP A 81 1.89 11.12 23.85
CA ASP A 81 3.31 11.43 23.63
C ASP A 81 3.59 11.48 22.13
N TRP A 82 3.82 12.68 21.60
CA TRP A 82 3.95 12.93 20.17
C TRP A 82 5.41 12.90 19.74
N ALA A 83 5.70 12.27 18.60
CA ALA A 83 7.00 12.40 17.96
C ALA A 83 7.19 13.81 17.40
N ASP A 84 8.35 14.41 17.67
CA ASP A 84 8.73 15.70 17.11
C ASP A 84 9.34 15.48 15.71
N LEU A 85 8.50 15.53 14.68
CA LEU A 85 8.89 15.30 13.30
C LEU A 85 9.10 16.63 12.56
N ALA A 86 10.20 16.71 11.81
CA ALA A 86 10.47 17.86 10.94
C ALA A 86 9.39 18.00 9.85
N ILE A 87 9.15 19.23 9.40
CA ILE A 87 8.24 19.53 8.29
C ILE A 87 9.08 19.96 7.08
N ILE A 88 9.05 19.14 6.03
CA ILE A 88 9.74 19.38 4.76
C ILE A 88 8.75 20.02 3.78
N ASP A 89 9.02 21.26 3.40
CA ASP A 89 8.19 22.05 2.50
C ASP A 89 8.69 21.91 1.04
N LEU A 90 7.99 21.10 0.24
CA LEU A 90 8.43 20.81 -1.14
C LEU A 90 8.33 22.01 -2.08
N SER A 91 7.59 23.06 -1.74
CA SER A 91 7.55 24.27 -2.57
C SER A 91 8.91 24.97 -2.66
N LYS A 92 9.83 24.66 -1.73
CA LYS A 92 11.20 25.20 -1.74
C LYS A 92 12.15 24.41 -2.65
N ALA A 93 11.76 23.23 -3.14
CA ALA A 93 12.63 22.33 -3.90
C ALA A 93 12.88 22.75 -5.37
N ASP A 94 12.19 23.79 -5.85
CA ASP A 94 12.34 24.27 -7.23
C ASP A 94 13.70 24.93 -7.51
N THR A 95 14.38 25.41 -6.48
CA THR A 95 15.72 26.04 -6.58
C THR A 95 16.81 25.13 -6.06
N LEU A 96 18.05 25.29 -6.57
CA LEU A 96 19.19 24.51 -6.09
C LEU A 96 19.49 24.80 -4.62
N GLU A 97 19.44 26.07 -4.22
CA GLU A 97 19.65 26.53 -2.84
C GLU A 97 18.60 25.93 -1.90
N GLY A 98 17.33 25.93 -2.33
CA GLY A 98 16.25 25.31 -1.58
C GLY A 98 16.42 23.80 -1.46
N ARG A 99 16.79 23.09 -2.54
CA ARG A 99 17.09 21.64 -2.45
C ARG A 99 18.26 21.34 -1.52
N LYS A 100 19.32 22.15 -1.50
CA LYS A 100 20.44 21.98 -0.55
C LYS A 100 19.98 22.12 0.89
N ALA A 101 19.21 23.16 1.20
CA ALA A 101 18.68 23.36 2.56
C ALA A 101 17.75 22.21 2.98
N LEU A 102 16.82 21.81 2.10
CA LEU A 102 15.92 20.69 2.37
C LEU A 102 16.65 19.35 2.47
N ALA A 103 17.75 19.13 1.73
CA ALA A 103 18.54 17.92 1.83
C ALA A 103 19.17 17.79 3.23
N ASP A 104 19.69 18.87 3.80
CA ASP A 104 20.21 18.89 5.17
C ASP A 104 19.10 18.59 6.19
N GLU A 105 17.91 19.20 6.03
CA GLU A 105 16.74 18.92 6.88
C GLU A 105 16.29 17.46 6.79
N VAL A 106 16.24 16.89 5.59
CA VAL A 106 15.89 15.47 5.38
C VAL A 106 16.92 14.55 6.01
N VAL A 107 18.22 14.82 5.85
CA VAL A 107 19.28 14.04 6.52
C VAL A 107 19.11 14.09 8.03
N GLN A 108 18.89 15.26 8.59
CA GLN A 108 18.68 15.43 10.03
C GLN A 108 17.46 14.65 10.49
N ALA A 109 16.30 14.84 9.85
CA ALA A 109 15.06 14.15 10.20
C ALA A 109 15.20 12.63 10.11
N MET A 110 15.89 12.14 9.07
CA MET A 110 16.11 10.71 8.88
C MET A 110 17.05 10.09 9.93
N ASN A 111 18.00 10.87 10.45
CA ASN A 111 18.94 10.43 11.47
C ASN A 111 18.46 10.67 12.91
N THR A 112 17.42 11.48 13.11
CA THR A 112 16.79 11.72 14.41
C THR A 112 15.58 10.81 14.60
N GLN A 113 14.50 11.01 13.85
CA GLN A 113 13.26 10.26 14.03
C GLN A 113 13.08 9.18 12.96
N GLY A 114 13.76 9.33 11.81
CA GLY A 114 13.60 8.49 10.62
C GLY A 114 12.20 8.54 9.99
N PHE A 115 11.42 9.54 10.39
CA PHE A 115 10.15 9.99 9.84
C PHE A 115 10.17 11.52 9.72
N PHE A 116 9.44 12.05 8.74
CA PHE A 116 9.19 13.49 8.63
C PHE A 116 7.84 13.77 7.97
N TYR A 117 7.30 14.97 8.20
CA TYR A 117 6.16 15.45 7.44
C TYR A 117 6.59 16.07 6.12
N VAL A 118 5.75 15.95 5.11
CA VAL A 118 5.85 16.70 3.86
C VAL A 118 4.61 17.55 3.66
N VAL A 119 4.81 18.83 3.30
CA VAL A 119 3.73 19.79 2.98
C VAL A 119 3.99 20.45 1.62
N ASN A 120 2.98 21.15 1.10
CA ASN A 120 3.03 21.83 -0.20
C ASN A 120 3.45 20.90 -1.36
N HIS A 121 3.03 19.64 -1.28
CA HIS A 121 3.32 18.57 -2.24
C HIS A 121 2.43 18.59 -3.49
N GLY A 122 1.72 19.68 -3.76
CA GLY A 122 0.92 19.87 -4.97
C GLY A 122 -0.51 19.31 -4.98
N TYR A 123 -0.98 18.65 -3.91
CA TYR A 123 -2.39 18.25 -3.76
C TYR A 123 -3.13 19.20 -2.82
N THR A 124 -4.35 19.59 -3.19
CA THR A 124 -5.25 20.34 -2.29
C THR A 124 -5.95 19.41 -1.31
N VAL A 125 -6.49 19.98 -0.23
CA VAL A 125 -7.29 19.25 0.77
C VAL A 125 -8.46 18.51 0.10
N GLU A 126 -9.10 19.12 -0.89
CA GLU A 126 -10.24 18.54 -1.63
C GLU A 126 -9.81 17.36 -2.50
N GLN A 127 -8.65 17.44 -3.16
CA GLN A 127 -8.11 16.33 -3.93
C GLN A 127 -7.74 15.17 -3.01
N THR A 128 -7.15 15.46 -1.86
CA THR A 128 -6.87 14.47 -0.82
C THR A 128 -8.15 13.81 -0.33
N ARG A 129 -9.17 14.61 0.05
CA ARG A 129 -10.48 14.09 0.47
C ARG A 129 -11.11 13.22 -0.60
N ARG A 130 -11.01 13.61 -1.87
CA ARG A 130 -11.47 12.82 -3.01
C ARG A 130 -10.78 11.46 -3.09
N THR A 131 -9.47 11.39 -2.90
CA THR A 131 -8.74 10.11 -2.82
C THR A 131 -9.22 9.26 -1.64
N PHE A 132 -9.45 9.85 -0.46
CA PHE A 132 -10.00 9.11 0.69
C PHE A 132 -11.42 8.59 0.44
N SER A 133 -12.25 9.32 -0.30
CA SER A 133 -13.57 8.83 -0.74
C SER A 133 -13.44 7.56 -1.60
N ILE A 134 -12.50 7.56 -2.56
CA ILE A 134 -12.20 6.38 -3.41
C ILE A 134 -11.65 5.22 -2.57
N ALA A 135 -10.78 5.52 -1.60
CA ALA A 135 -10.25 4.53 -0.68
C ALA A 135 -11.36 3.90 0.18
N SER A 136 -12.32 4.69 0.67
CA SER A 136 -13.45 4.19 1.47
C SER A 136 -14.36 3.29 0.64
N SER A 137 -14.70 3.70 -0.61
CA SER A 137 -15.58 2.91 -1.48
C SER A 137 -14.98 1.54 -1.82
N THR A 138 -13.66 1.40 -1.81
CA THR A 138 -12.97 0.11 -1.96
C THR A 138 -13.40 -0.89 -0.89
N PHE A 139 -13.75 -0.45 0.32
CA PHE A 139 -14.15 -1.34 1.40
C PHE A 139 -15.66 -1.38 1.63
N ASP A 140 -16.32 -0.23 1.46
CA ASP A 140 -17.71 -0.05 1.85
C ASP A 140 -18.69 -0.37 0.72
N ASP A 141 -18.29 -0.16 -0.54
CA ASP A 141 -19.13 -0.35 -1.73
C ASP A 141 -18.82 -1.64 -2.49
N VAL A 142 -17.86 -2.44 -2.02
CA VAL A 142 -17.49 -3.74 -2.60
C VAL A 142 -17.92 -4.86 -1.66
N ASP A 143 -18.78 -5.77 -2.14
CA ASP A 143 -19.24 -6.88 -1.32
C ASP A 143 -18.15 -7.95 -1.11
N ASN A 144 -18.35 -8.82 -0.12
CA ASN A 144 -17.37 -9.84 0.24
C ASN A 144 -17.11 -10.88 -0.86
N GLU A 145 -18.08 -11.15 -1.75
CA GLU A 145 -17.88 -12.10 -2.84
C GLU A 145 -17.02 -11.49 -3.95
N GLU A 146 -17.26 -10.22 -4.28
CA GLU A 146 -16.39 -9.47 -5.20
C GLU A 146 -14.98 -9.29 -4.61
N LYS A 147 -14.87 -8.93 -3.33
CA LYS A 147 -13.56 -8.84 -2.64
C LYS A 147 -12.72 -10.11 -2.80
N LYS A 148 -13.33 -11.28 -2.62
CA LYS A 148 -12.67 -12.59 -2.83
C LYS A 148 -12.13 -12.78 -4.24
N MET A 149 -12.86 -12.32 -5.27
CA MET A 149 -12.42 -12.44 -6.67
C MET A 149 -11.16 -11.63 -6.96
N TYR A 150 -10.96 -10.53 -6.24
CA TYR A 150 -9.82 -9.62 -6.42
C TYR A 150 -8.74 -9.76 -5.34
N MET A 151 -8.73 -10.85 -4.57
CA MET A 151 -7.63 -11.17 -3.66
C MET A 151 -6.30 -11.38 -4.40
N GLY A 152 -5.20 -11.17 -3.69
CA GLY A 152 -3.86 -11.52 -4.19
C GLY A 152 -3.75 -12.98 -4.56
N LYS A 153 -3.19 -13.25 -5.76
CA LYS A 153 -3.04 -14.60 -6.31
C LYS A 153 -1.74 -15.29 -5.87
N SER A 154 -0.82 -14.54 -5.29
CA SER A 154 0.49 -15.03 -4.86
C SER A 154 0.86 -14.42 -3.52
N PRO A 155 1.41 -15.20 -2.57
CA PRO A 155 1.97 -14.67 -1.34
C PRO A 155 3.21 -13.78 -1.59
N ALA A 156 3.80 -13.82 -2.79
CA ALA A 156 4.99 -13.04 -3.17
C ALA A 156 4.68 -11.64 -3.72
N VAL A 157 3.39 -11.33 -3.96
CA VAL A 157 2.96 -10.06 -4.53
C VAL A 157 1.77 -9.54 -3.74
N TYR A 158 1.94 -8.38 -3.11
CA TYR A 158 0.85 -7.65 -2.47
C TYR A 158 0.00 -6.95 -3.53
N GLU A 159 -0.87 -7.69 -4.20
CA GLU A 159 -1.73 -7.18 -5.26
C GLU A 159 -3.21 -7.46 -4.96
N GLY A 160 -4.08 -6.46 -5.02
CA GLY A 160 -5.49 -6.62 -4.73
C GLY A 160 -5.81 -6.75 -3.24
N TYR A 161 -6.89 -7.46 -2.89
CA TYR A 161 -7.35 -7.57 -1.50
C TYR A 161 -6.50 -8.51 -0.66
N LYS A 162 -6.25 -8.05 0.57
CA LYS A 162 -5.99 -8.91 1.72
C LYS A 162 -7.14 -8.74 2.71
N PRO A 163 -7.89 -9.82 3.02
CA PRO A 163 -9.02 -9.73 3.94
C PRO A 163 -8.55 -9.54 5.39
N ARG A 164 -9.49 -9.17 6.26
CA ARG A 164 -9.29 -9.24 7.72
C ARG A 164 -8.92 -10.67 8.15
N GLN A 165 -8.32 -10.79 9.32
CA GLN A 165 -7.98 -12.07 9.95
C GLN A 165 -6.94 -12.89 9.17
N THR A 166 -6.02 -12.23 8.44
CA THR A 166 -4.99 -12.94 7.66
C THR A 166 -3.67 -13.04 8.43
N TRP A 167 -3.24 -11.97 9.08
CA TRP A 167 -1.97 -11.88 9.80
C TRP A 167 -2.17 -12.19 11.28
N GLN A 168 -1.20 -12.93 11.82
CA GLN A 168 -1.15 -13.23 13.25
C GLN A 168 -0.59 -12.02 14.00
N ILE A 169 -1.27 -11.64 15.08
CA ILE A 169 -0.81 -10.56 15.97
C ILE A 169 -0.12 -11.16 17.19
N GLU A 170 -0.88 -11.71 18.13
CA GLU A 170 -0.33 -12.28 19.36
C GLU A 170 -1.33 -13.30 19.94
N GLN A 171 -0.81 -14.40 20.50
CA GLN A 171 -1.61 -15.43 21.21
C GLN A 171 -2.79 -16.01 20.40
N GLY A 172 -2.67 -16.10 19.07
CA GLY A 172 -3.71 -16.64 18.19
C GLY A 172 -4.78 -15.63 17.77
N VAL A 173 -4.70 -14.37 18.24
CA VAL A 173 -5.50 -13.26 17.71
C VAL A 173 -4.95 -12.85 16.37
N THR A 174 -5.85 -12.69 15.40
CA THR A 174 -5.53 -12.21 14.05
C THR A 174 -5.91 -10.74 13.89
N ASP A 175 -5.34 -10.10 12.88
CA ASP A 175 -5.60 -8.69 12.59
C ASP A 175 -7.06 -8.44 12.19
N GLN A 176 -7.56 -7.23 12.43
CA GLN A 176 -8.82 -6.72 11.86
C GLN A 176 -8.52 -5.63 10.83
N ILE A 177 -7.62 -5.92 9.90
CA ILE A 177 -7.12 -5.01 8.88
C ILE A 177 -7.47 -5.56 7.50
N GLU A 178 -8.17 -4.77 6.71
CA GLU A 178 -8.36 -5.03 5.29
C GLU A 178 -7.45 -4.11 4.49
N HIS A 179 -6.83 -4.58 3.40
CA HIS A 179 -6.15 -3.69 2.46
C HIS A 179 -6.46 -4.03 1.02
N TYR A 180 -6.30 -3.04 0.15
CA TYR A 180 -6.32 -3.20 -1.29
C TYR A 180 -5.10 -2.53 -1.91
N ASN A 181 -4.29 -3.30 -2.62
CA ASN A 181 -3.09 -2.81 -3.32
C ASN A 181 -3.34 -2.65 -4.81
N ILE A 182 -2.90 -1.51 -5.34
CA ILE A 182 -2.99 -1.13 -6.74
C ILE A 182 -1.56 -0.85 -7.20
N ASN A 183 -1.06 -1.65 -8.14
CA ASN A 183 0.26 -1.45 -8.74
C ASN A 183 0.33 -0.07 -9.43
N HIS A 184 1.53 0.51 -9.54
CA HIS A 184 1.74 1.78 -10.25
C HIS A 184 1.27 1.72 -11.71
N ASP A 185 1.40 0.56 -12.36
CA ASP A 185 0.64 0.22 -13.57
C ASP A 185 -0.79 -0.19 -13.16
N VAL A 186 -1.63 0.83 -12.94
CA VAL A 186 -3.02 0.67 -12.50
C VAL A 186 -3.87 -0.17 -13.46
N ARG A 187 -3.42 -0.38 -14.70
CA ARG A 187 -4.18 -1.17 -15.70
C ARG A 187 -3.59 -2.55 -15.96
N ASN A 188 -2.57 -2.95 -15.20
CA ASN A 188 -2.00 -4.29 -15.30
C ASN A 188 -2.99 -5.41 -14.90
N ARG A 189 -4.13 -5.05 -14.29
CA ARG A 189 -5.19 -5.97 -13.88
C ARG A 189 -6.57 -5.32 -13.88
N MET A 190 -7.59 -6.17 -13.77
CA MET A 190 -8.94 -5.74 -13.48
C MET A 190 -9.11 -5.38 -11.99
N HIS A 191 -9.98 -4.39 -11.74
CA HIS A 191 -10.33 -3.88 -10.42
C HIS A 191 -11.83 -4.08 -10.12
N PRO A 192 -12.22 -4.10 -8.83
CA PRO A 192 -13.62 -4.12 -8.40
C PRO A 192 -14.49 -3.07 -9.06
N GLY A 193 -15.79 -3.36 -9.19
CA GLY A 193 -16.83 -2.49 -9.72
C GLY A 193 -16.74 -1.05 -9.23
N ALA A 194 -16.63 -0.88 -7.91
CA ALA A 194 -16.56 0.43 -7.26
C ALA A 194 -15.33 1.28 -7.67
N LEU A 195 -14.21 0.64 -8.05
CA LEU A 195 -12.98 1.34 -8.40
C LEU A 195 -12.86 1.66 -9.89
N ARG A 196 -13.51 0.87 -10.76
CA ARG A 196 -13.39 1.02 -12.23
C ARG A 196 -13.70 2.44 -12.74
N PRO A 197 -14.72 3.17 -12.23
CA PRO A 197 -14.97 4.55 -12.64
C PRO A 197 -13.87 5.55 -12.26
N HIS A 198 -12.97 5.20 -11.35
CA HIS A 198 -11.99 6.09 -10.74
C HIS A 198 -10.53 5.75 -11.09
N LEU A 199 -10.30 4.82 -12.03
CA LEU A 199 -8.94 4.39 -12.38
C LEU A 199 -8.06 5.54 -12.90
N ASP A 200 -8.62 6.49 -13.63
CA ASP A 200 -7.88 7.69 -14.07
C ASP A 200 -7.44 8.56 -12.89
N GLU A 201 -8.30 8.72 -11.87
CA GLU A 201 -7.99 9.47 -10.66
C GLU A 201 -6.89 8.76 -9.85
N ILE A 202 -6.98 7.43 -9.74
CA ILE A 202 -6.00 6.59 -9.05
C ILE A 202 -4.65 6.60 -9.78
N GLU A 203 -4.64 6.49 -11.11
CA GLU A 203 -3.40 6.57 -11.90
C GLU A 203 -2.74 7.93 -11.75
N LYS A 204 -3.52 9.02 -11.86
CA LYS A 204 -3.00 10.37 -11.64
C LYS A 204 -2.40 10.52 -10.24
N PHE A 205 -3.07 9.99 -9.23
CA PHE A 205 -2.59 9.98 -7.85
C PHE A 205 -1.30 9.16 -7.69
N SER A 206 -1.25 7.95 -8.25
CA SER A 206 -0.07 7.09 -8.27
C SER A 206 1.13 7.79 -8.92
N ARG A 207 0.93 8.34 -10.12
CA ARG A 207 1.96 9.05 -10.88
C ARG A 207 2.44 10.32 -10.16
N HIS A 208 1.54 11.06 -9.50
CA HIS A 208 1.91 12.23 -8.70
C HIS A 208 2.78 11.85 -7.50
N ASN A 209 2.37 10.84 -6.73
CA ASN A 209 3.18 10.32 -5.62
C ASN A 209 4.57 9.89 -6.09
N HIS A 210 4.67 9.22 -7.24
CA HIS A 210 5.95 8.72 -7.72
C HIS A 210 6.85 9.79 -8.35
N THR A 211 6.32 10.54 -9.31
CA THR A 211 7.15 11.41 -10.16
C THR A 211 7.37 12.80 -9.59
N HIS A 212 6.47 13.28 -8.72
CA HIS A 212 6.60 14.58 -8.08
C HIS A 212 7.11 14.44 -6.65
N ILE A 213 6.42 13.67 -5.80
CA ILE A 213 6.75 13.59 -4.37
C ILE A 213 7.99 12.72 -4.15
N LEU A 214 7.93 11.45 -4.55
CA LEU A 214 9.03 10.50 -4.36
C LEU A 214 10.31 10.97 -5.03
N PHE A 215 10.28 11.38 -6.31
CA PHE A 215 11.51 11.84 -6.99
C PHE A 215 12.14 13.05 -6.32
N THR A 216 11.35 13.99 -5.81
CA THR A 216 11.89 15.11 -5.04
C THR A 216 12.58 14.62 -3.77
N ILE A 217 11.93 13.75 -3.00
CA ILE A 217 12.50 13.16 -1.78
C ILE A 217 13.79 12.38 -2.09
N LEU A 218 13.80 11.56 -3.13
CA LEU A 218 14.96 10.78 -3.56
C LEU A 218 16.14 11.68 -3.96
N ARG A 219 15.89 12.81 -4.63
CA ARG A 219 16.93 13.81 -4.94
C ARG A 219 17.50 14.45 -3.68
N LEU A 220 16.66 14.85 -2.75
CA LEU A 220 17.09 15.40 -1.46
C LEU A 220 17.95 14.39 -0.68
N MET A 221 17.54 13.12 -0.67
CA MET A 221 18.30 12.04 -0.02
C MET A 221 19.64 11.76 -0.71
N ALA A 222 19.71 11.79 -2.04
CA ALA A 222 20.96 11.65 -2.78
C ALA A 222 21.91 12.83 -2.51
N MET A 223 21.40 14.06 -2.53
CA MET A 223 22.14 15.27 -2.19
C MET A 223 22.68 15.24 -0.76
N GLY A 224 21.88 14.76 0.19
CA GLY A 224 22.29 14.59 1.59
C GLY A 224 23.45 13.62 1.78
N MET A 225 23.61 12.66 0.85
CA MET A 225 24.75 11.75 0.77
C MET A 225 25.90 12.28 -0.10
N GLN A 226 25.78 13.52 -0.61
CA GLN A 226 26.72 14.13 -1.56
C GLN A 226 26.88 13.32 -2.85
N LEU A 227 25.78 12.70 -3.30
CA LEU A 227 25.68 11.98 -4.56
C LEU A 227 25.01 12.85 -5.63
N PRO A 228 25.15 12.51 -6.93
CA PRO A 228 24.35 13.13 -7.99
C PRO A 228 22.84 13.04 -7.68
N GLU A 229 22.09 14.12 -7.92
CA GLU A 229 20.68 14.23 -7.49
C GLU A 229 19.83 13.04 -7.96
N ASP A 230 20.02 12.59 -9.20
CA ASP A 230 19.20 11.53 -9.79
C ASP A 230 19.66 10.10 -9.42
N THR A 231 20.68 9.91 -8.58
CA THR A 231 21.24 8.58 -8.24
C THR A 231 20.17 7.57 -7.83
N PHE A 232 19.24 7.97 -6.94
CA PHE A 232 18.14 7.10 -6.53
C PHE A 232 16.95 7.17 -7.49
N VAL A 233 16.72 8.31 -8.16
CA VAL A 233 15.64 8.45 -9.16
C VAL A 233 15.83 7.44 -10.30
N ASP A 234 17.06 7.27 -10.77
CA ASP A 234 17.41 6.33 -11.84
C ASP A 234 17.13 4.86 -11.48
N MET A 235 17.01 4.55 -10.19
CA MET A 235 16.65 3.23 -9.66
C MET A 235 15.14 3.05 -9.47
N HIS A 236 14.36 4.14 -9.46
CA HIS A 236 12.91 4.14 -9.22
C HIS A 236 12.20 4.60 -10.50
N ARG A 237 12.40 3.89 -11.61
CA ARG A 237 11.81 4.28 -12.90
C ARG A 237 10.33 3.91 -12.92
N PHE A 238 9.44 4.89 -13.06
CA PHE A 238 8.00 4.67 -13.01
C PHE A 238 7.48 3.67 -14.05
N GLU A 239 8.05 3.64 -15.26
CA GLU A 239 7.59 2.76 -16.34
C GLU A 239 8.33 1.41 -16.36
N ALA A 240 9.26 1.16 -15.43
CA ALA A 240 9.97 -0.12 -15.36
C ALA A 240 9.15 -1.15 -14.57
N PRO A 241 9.31 -2.46 -14.87
CA PRO A 241 8.68 -3.50 -14.07
C PRO A 241 9.00 -3.33 -12.57
N GLY A 242 7.98 -3.42 -11.73
CA GLY A 242 8.10 -3.23 -10.28
C GLY A 242 6.76 -3.28 -9.56
N GLU A 243 6.80 -3.15 -8.23
CA GLU A 243 5.60 -3.23 -7.37
C GLU A 243 5.43 -1.99 -6.47
N SER A 244 5.95 -0.85 -6.91
CA SER A 244 5.50 0.41 -6.32
C SER A 244 3.97 0.48 -6.45
N SER A 245 3.27 0.88 -5.40
CA SER A 245 1.82 0.71 -5.32
C SER A 245 1.13 1.77 -4.48
N VAL A 246 -0.09 2.10 -4.88
CA VAL A 246 -1.07 2.74 -4.01
C VAL A 246 -1.70 1.66 -3.14
N ARG A 247 -1.71 1.86 -1.83
CA ARG A 247 -2.43 0.99 -0.89
C ARG A 247 -3.52 1.76 -0.19
N PHE A 248 -4.72 1.23 -0.24
CA PHE A 248 -5.78 1.59 0.69
C PHE A 248 -5.80 0.55 1.81
N MET A 249 -5.93 0.98 3.05
CA MET A 249 -5.95 0.07 4.20
C MET A 249 -6.95 0.56 5.24
N LYS A 250 -7.83 -0.32 5.70
CA LYS A 250 -8.85 -0.02 6.69
C LYS A 250 -8.67 -0.92 7.91
N TYR A 251 -8.57 -0.30 9.08
CA TYR A 251 -8.45 -0.97 10.36
C TYR A 251 -9.79 -0.88 11.09
N TYR A 252 -10.21 -2.00 11.65
CA TYR A 252 -11.49 -2.13 12.34
C TYR A 252 -11.24 -2.40 13.83
N PRO A 253 -12.06 -1.84 14.74
CA PRO A 253 -11.97 -2.14 16.17
C PRO A 253 -12.10 -3.64 16.46
N ARG A 254 -11.39 -4.11 17.50
CA ARG A 254 -11.50 -5.47 18.02
C ARG A 254 -12.35 -5.53 19.28
N SER A 255 -12.68 -6.75 19.70
CA SER A 255 -13.33 -6.95 20.99
C SER A 255 -12.39 -6.56 22.16
N PRO A 256 -12.91 -6.11 23.31
CA PRO A 256 -12.08 -5.79 24.47
C PRO A 256 -11.18 -6.94 24.95
N GLU A 257 -11.63 -8.18 24.76
CA GLU A 257 -10.85 -9.39 25.07
C GLU A 257 -9.62 -9.52 24.16
N GLU A 258 -9.81 -9.37 22.84
CA GLU A 258 -8.70 -9.40 21.87
C GLU A 258 -7.74 -8.21 22.06
N GLU A 259 -8.24 -7.04 22.43
CA GLU A 259 -7.39 -5.87 22.72
C GLU A 259 -6.49 -6.14 23.93
N LEU A 260 -7.03 -6.69 25.01
CA LEU A 260 -6.25 -7.08 26.19
C LEU A 260 -5.20 -8.15 25.84
N GLN A 261 -5.62 -9.17 25.08
CA GLN A 261 -4.78 -10.31 24.71
C GLN A 261 -3.56 -9.91 23.85
N THR A 262 -3.73 -8.88 23.02
CA THR A 262 -2.69 -8.38 22.10
C THR A 262 -2.00 -7.11 22.59
N LYS A 263 -2.23 -6.72 23.85
CA LYS A 263 -1.70 -5.48 24.44
C LYS A 263 -2.00 -4.25 23.58
N ASN A 264 -3.19 -4.22 22.98
CA ASN A 264 -3.70 -3.17 22.08
C ASN A 264 -2.91 -3.03 20.75
N VAL A 265 -2.04 -3.98 20.39
CA VAL A 265 -1.30 -3.92 19.12
C VAL A 265 -2.20 -4.36 17.97
N TRP A 266 -2.42 -3.47 17.00
CA TRP A 266 -3.19 -3.73 15.78
C TRP A 266 -2.29 -4.22 14.64
N LEU A 267 -1.07 -3.69 14.56
CA LEU A 267 -0.02 -4.10 13.64
C LEU A 267 1.31 -4.03 14.39
N LYS A 268 2.06 -5.14 14.42
CA LYS A 268 3.34 -5.26 15.14
C LYS A 268 4.36 -4.23 14.68
N GLY A 269 5.35 -3.96 15.53
CA GLY A 269 6.48 -3.12 15.18
C GLY A 269 7.30 -3.73 14.04
N HIS A 270 7.48 -2.99 12.96
CA HIS A 270 8.20 -3.45 11.78
C HIS A 270 8.88 -2.29 11.06
N THR A 271 9.73 -2.62 10.08
CA THR A 271 10.24 -1.71 9.07
C THR A 271 9.56 -1.99 7.74
N ASP A 272 9.41 -0.96 6.90
CA ASP A 272 8.84 -1.13 5.58
C ASP A 272 9.78 -1.87 4.64
N ILE A 273 9.23 -2.72 3.78
CA ILE A 273 10.00 -3.57 2.85
C ILE A 273 10.71 -2.74 1.78
N GLY A 274 10.06 -1.67 1.30
CA GLY A 274 10.47 -0.88 0.14
C GLY A 274 11.53 0.17 0.44
N SER A 275 11.60 1.17 -0.42
CA SER A 275 12.56 2.29 -0.32
C SER A 275 11.99 3.41 0.54
N ILE A 276 10.83 3.92 0.16
CA ILE A 276 10.16 5.06 0.80
C ILE A 276 8.67 4.75 0.90
N THR A 277 8.09 5.08 2.04
CA THR A 277 6.63 5.06 2.23
C THR A 277 6.12 6.48 2.33
N ILE A 278 5.06 6.78 1.58
CA ILE A 278 4.35 8.05 1.63
C ILE A 278 2.95 7.75 2.18
N LEU A 279 2.73 8.03 3.46
CA LEU A 279 1.42 7.90 4.10
C LEU A 279 0.70 9.26 4.06
N TRP A 280 -0.52 9.30 3.54
CA TRP A 280 -1.34 10.51 3.56
C TRP A 280 -1.99 10.66 4.94
N SER A 281 -1.73 11.79 5.61
CA SER A 281 -2.12 11.98 7.02
C SER A 281 -3.64 11.95 7.20
N GLN A 282 -4.09 11.33 8.28
CA GLN A 282 -5.50 11.21 8.65
C GLN A 282 -5.69 11.30 10.18
N PRO A 283 -6.89 11.65 10.69
CA PRO A 283 -7.08 12.10 12.08
C PRO A 283 -7.07 11.01 13.18
N ILE A 284 -7.28 9.74 12.87
CA ILE A 284 -7.30 8.65 13.86
C ILE A 284 -5.87 8.35 14.33
N SER A 285 -5.60 8.58 15.62
CA SER A 285 -4.28 8.42 16.22
C SER A 285 -4.03 6.96 16.59
N GLY A 286 -3.28 6.24 15.77
CA GLY A 286 -2.90 4.85 16.08
C GLY A 286 -1.49 4.47 15.63
N LEU A 287 -0.88 5.23 14.72
CA LEU A 287 0.49 5.01 14.25
C LEU A 287 1.49 5.51 15.30
N GLN A 288 2.44 4.64 15.66
CA GLN A 288 3.56 4.98 16.52
C GLN A 288 4.88 4.64 15.86
N ILE A 289 5.91 5.43 16.16
CA ILE A 289 7.31 5.14 15.82
C ILE A 289 8.09 4.82 17.08
N LEU A 290 9.10 3.97 16.98
CA LEU A 290 10.07 3.75 18.04
C LEU A 290 11.17 4.81 17.90
N SER A 291 11.14 5.81 18.77
CA SER A 291 12.14 6.88 18.79
C SER A 291 13.52 6.36 19.23
N PRO A 292 14.63 7.11 18.99
CA PRO A 292 15.99 6.66 19.32
C PRO A 292 16.24 6.35 20.80
N ASP A 293 15.47 6.95 21.70
CA ASP A 293 15.50 6.70 23.14
C ASP A 293 14.77 5.40 23.54
N GLY A 294 14.26 4.63 22.58
CA GLY A 294 13.55 3.38 22.79
C GLY A 294 12.08 3.56 23.22
N VAL A 295 11.53 4.77 23.09
CA VAL A 295 10.14 5.07 23.48
C VAL A 295 9.25 5.11 22.24
N TRP A 296 8.09 4.45 22.32
CA TRP A 296 7.06 4.52 21.28
C TRP A 296 6.29 5.84 21.36
N ARG A 297 6.31 6.62 20.28
CA ARG A 297 5.62 7.92 20.20
C ARG A 297 4.64 7.96 19.05
N TYR A 298 3.50 8.64 19.26
CA TYR A 298 2.45 8.81 18.27
C TYR A 298 2.85 9.82 17.20
N ILE A 299 2.37 9.57 15.97
CA ILE A 299 2.43 10.58 14.90
C ILE A 299 1.15 11.43 14.93
N ARG A 300 1.33 12.74 15.05
CA ARG A 300 0.22 13.71 15.07
C ARG A 300 -0.39 13.86 13.67
N HIS A 301 -1.71 14.00 13.61
CA HIS A 301 -2.34 14.41 12.36
C HIS A 301 -2.00 15.87 12.03
N VAL A 302 -1.56 16.11 10.79
CA VAL A 302 -1.41 17.44 10.21
C VAL A 302 -2.22 17.45 8.93
N GLU A 303 -3.18 18.36 8.83
CA GLU A 303 -4.11 18.41 7.71
C GLU A 303 -3.36 18.55 6.38
N ASN A 304 -3.69 17.65 5.44
CA ASN A 304 -3.08 17.61 4.11
C ASN A 304 -1.53 17.55 4.12
N ALA A 305 -0.93 16.99 5.17
CA ALA A 305 0.47 16.60 5.16
C ALA A 305 0.62 15.13 4.78
N LEU A 306 1.82 14.77 4.35
CA LEU A 306 2.25 13.39 4.20
C LEU A 306 3.18 13.04 5.36
N VAL A 307 3.15 11.79 5.78
CA VAL A 307 4.07 11.18 6.74
C VAL A 307 4.99 10.27 5.92
N VAL A 308 6.28 10.59 5.90
CA VAL A 308 7.27 9.91 5.05
C VAL A 308 8.33 9.24 5.90
N ASN A 309 8.67 7.99 5.55
CA ASN A 309 9.79 7.25 6.13
C ASN A 309 10.53 6.43 5.07
N SER A 310 11.73 5.96 5.41
CA SER A 310 12.45 4.97 4.61
C SER A 310 12.22 3.55 5.07
N GLY A 311 12.33 2.62 4.13
CA GLY A 311 12.30 1.18 4.36
C GLY A 311 13.66 0.51 4.14
N ASP A 312 13.64 -0.82 4.17
CA ASP A 312 14.83 -1.67 4.12
C ASP A 312 15.64 -1.47 2.84
N VAL A 313 14.99 -1.28 1.69
CA VAL A 313 15.68 -1.11 0.40
C VAL A 313 16.53 0.16 0.40
N MET A 314 16.02 1.24 1.00
CA MET A 314 16.79 2.48 1.09
C MET A 314 17.98 2.33 2.03
N GLN A 315 17.88 1.50 3.08
CA GLN A 315 19.03 1.16 3.93
C GLN A 315 20.12 0.44 3.14
N LEU A 316 19.74 -0.55 2.33
CA LEU A 316 20.66 -1.33 1.51
C LEU A 316 21.35 -0.44 0.47
N LEU A 317 20.57 0.33 -0.29
CA LEU A 317 21.09 1.22 -1.33
C LEU A 317 21.96 2.33 -0.72
N SER A 318 21.59 2.89 0.43
CA SER A 318 22.36 3.97 1.07
C SER A 318 23.57 3.48 1.87
N GLY A 319 23.74 2.16 2.03
CA GLY A 319 24.82 1.59 2.86
C GLY A 319 24.69 1.96 4.34
N ASN A 320 23.50 1.79 4.91
CA ASN A 320 23.13 2.14 6.28
C ASN A 320 23.15 3.63 6.62
N PHE A 321 23.26 4.52 5.63
CA PHE A 321 23.21 5.96 5.87
C PHE A 321 21.80 6.42 6.27
N TYR A 322 20.78 5.92 5.57
CA TYR A 322 19.38 6.10 5.95
C TYR A 322 18.85 4.80 6.54
N LYS A 323 18.47 4.83 7.82
CA LYS A 323 17.96 3.66 8.53
C LYS A 323 16.45 3.64 8.48
N PRO A 324 15.83 2.46 8.31
CA PRO A 324 14.39 2.35 8.39
C PRO A 324 13.96 2.52 9.84
N THR A 325 12.87 3.25 10.04
CA THR A 325 12.33 3.46 11.38
C THR A 325 11.28 2.41 11.69
N ILE A 326 11.45 1.82 12.87
CA ILE A 326 10.53 0.83 13.40
C ILE A 326 9.24 1.56 13.78
N HIS A 327 8.12 1.08 13.26
CA HIS A 327 6.81 1.67 13.50
C HIS A 327 5.76 0.58 13.67
N ARG A 328 4.68 0.90 14.37
CA ARG A 328 3.58 -0.01 14.67
C ARG A 328 2.24 0.71 14.62
N VAL A 329 1.15 -0.05 14.60
CA VAL A 329 -0.19 0.50 14.81
C VAL A 329 -0.78 -0.11 16.07
N ILE A 330 -1.30 0.75 16.95
CA ILE A 330 -2.00 0.35 18.17
C ILE A 330 -3.45 0.82 18.12
N GLN A 331 -4.25 0.30 19.03
CA GLN A 331 -5.60 0.77 19.29
C GLN A 331 -5.60 2.30 19.46
N PRO A 332 -6.52 3.01 18.79
CA PRO A 332 -6.68 4.45 18.98
C PRO A 332 -6.99 4.82 20.44
N PRO A 333 -6.75 6.10 20.83
CA PRO A 333 -7.13 6.61 22.14
C PRO A 333 -8.63 6.46 22.44
N LYS A 334 -9.02 6.62 23.71
CA LYS A 334 -10.38 6.35 24.21
C LYS A 334 -11.49 7.07 23.42
N ASP A 335 -11.23 8.30 22.99
CA ASP A 335 -12.18 9.10 22.21
C ASP A 335 -12.29 8.67 20.73
N GLN A 336 -11.42 7.77 20.27
CA GLN A 336 -11.36 7.25 18.90
C GLN A 336 -11.41 5.71 18.82
N GLU A 337 -11.36 4.96 19.93
CA GLU A 337 -11.18 3.49 19.93
C GLU A 337 -12.30 2.70 19.24
N HIS A 338 -13.47 3.31 19.09
CA HIS A 338 -14.65 2.75 18.41
C HIS A 338 -14.69 3.09 16.91
N MET A 339 -13.76 3.91 16.41
CA MET A 339 -13.74 4.38 15.04
C MET A 339 -12.88 3.49 14.15
N GLU A 340 -13.26 3.39 12.88
CA GLU A 340 -12.45 2.76 11.85
C GLU A 340 -11.35 3.73 11.40
N ARG A 341 -10.14 3.22 11.16
CA ARG A 341 -9.03 4.00 10.62
C ARG A 341 -8.85 3.67 9.15
N LEU A 342 -9.02 4.65 8.27
CA LEU A 342 -8.74 4.53 6.84
C LEU A 342 -7.38 5.17 6.53
N GLY A 343 -6.47 4.43 5.91
CA GLY A 343 -5.17 4.90 5.48
C GLY A 343 -5.00 4.82 3.97
N VAL A 344 -4.34 5.83 3.41
CA VAL A 344 -3.94 5.91 2.00
C VAL A 344 -2.42 6.03 1.94
N PHE A 345 -1.78 5.12 1.23
CA PHE A 345 -0.33 5.02 1.16
C PHE A 345 0.13 4.95 -0.28
N TYR A 346 1.34 5.44 -0.53
CA TYR A 346 2.14 5.08 -1.69
C TYR A 346 3.42 4.41 -1.21
N PHE A 347 3.57 3.12 -1.50
CA PHE A 347 4.79 2.36 -1.21
C PHE A 347 5.69 2.41 -2.44
N ALA A 348 6.88 3.00 -2.30
CA ALA A 348 7.87 3.06 -3.35
C ALA A 348 8.87 1.91 -3.21
N MET A 349 9.15 1.25 -4.32
CA MET A 349 10.19 0.25 -4.48
C MET A 349 11.08 0.64 -5.65
N ALA A 350 12.35 0.23 -5.62
CA ALA A 350 13.18 0.29 -6.81
C ALA A 350 12.57 -0.55 -7.95
N ALA A 351 13.02 -0.34 -9.19
CA ALA A 351 12.66 -1.21 -10.30
C ALA A 351 13.15 -2.64 -10.03
N ASP A 352 12.41 -3.65 -10.48
CA ASP A 352 12.62 -5.06 -10.13
C ASP A 352 14.04 -5.56 -10.47
N ASP A 353 14.67 -5.00 -11.51
CA ASP A 353 16.02 -5.34 -11.99
C ASP A 353 17.16 -4.72 -11.16
N VAL A 354 16.86 -3.74 -10.30
CA VAL A 354 17.88 -3.02 -9.51
C VAL A 354 18.53 -3.97 -8.51
N LYS A 355 19.86 -4.02 -8.55
CA LYS A 355 20.69 -4.72 -7.56
C LYS A 355 20.73 -3.93 -6.25
N LEU A 356 20.36 -4.57 -5.14
CA LEU A 356 20.32 -3.95 -3.82
C LEU A 356 21.71 -3.94 -3.17
N ALA A 357 22.62 -3.17 -3.76
CA ALA A 357 23.95 -2.93 -3.23
C ALA A 357 24.14 -1.43 -2.94
N SER A 358 25.04 -1.13 -2.00
CA SER A 358 25.28 0.26 -1.62
C SER A 358 25.84 1.09 -2.77
N VAL A 359 25.27 2.27 -3.00
CA VAL A 359 25.77 3.26 -3.96
C VAL A 359 26.96 4.07 -3.43
N ARG A 360 27.27 3.94 -2.14
CA ARG A 360 28.37 4.65 -1.51
C ARG A 360 29.71 4.06 -1.96
N ALA A 361 30.62 4.93 -2.39
CA ALA A 361 31.96 4.53 -2.81
C ALA A 361 32.67 3.74 -1.70
N GLY A 362 33.19 2.55 -2.05
CA GLY A 362 33.92 1.68 -1.12
C GLY A 362 33.07 0.93 -0.09
N ALA A 363 31.73 1.08 -0.11
CA ALA A 363 30.85 0.37 0.84
C ALA A 363 30.56 -1.08 0.43
N ALA A 364 30.80 -1.44 -0.83
CA ALA A 364 30.71 -2.80 -1.34
C ALA A 364 31.77 -3.03 -2.43
N SER A 365 32.42 -4.18 -2.40
CA SER A 365 33.29 -4.68 -3.47
C SER A 365 32.49 -4.99 -4.73
N GLU A 366 33.17 -5.04 -5.88
CA GLU A 366 32.54 -5.43 -7.14
C GLU A 366 31.93 -6.84 -7.09
N SER A 367 32.54 -7.75 -6.32
CA SER A 367 31.98 -9.08 -6.09
C SER A 367 30.67 -9.02 -5.29
N GLU A 368 30.61 -8.23 -4.22
CA GLU A 368 29.39 -8.07 -3.41
C GLU A 368 28.26 -7.44 -4.24
N LYS A 369 28.56 -6.43 -5.06
CA LYS A 369 27.56 -5.83 -5.96
C LYS A 369 27.02 -6.83 -6.99
N ALA A 370 27.89 -7.66 -7.57
CA ALA A 370 27.50 -8.66 -8.55
C ALA A 370 26.57 -9.73 -7.96
N HIS A 371 26.80 -10.12 -6.70
CA HIS A 371 26.02 -11.14 -6.00
C HIS A 371 24.84 -10.59 -5.18
N ALA A 372 24.67 -9.27 -5.10
CA ALA A 372 23.55 -8.66 -4.40
C ALA A 372 22.20 -9.15 -4.99
N PRO A 373 21.17 -9.33 -4.16
CA PRO A 373 19.84 -9.67 -4.64
C PRO A 373 19.27 -8.51 -5.47
N THR A 374 18.41 -8.83 -6.43
CA THR A 374 17.61 -7.81 -7.10
C THR A 374 16.45 -7.35 -6.19
N MET A 375 15.85 -6.21 -6.51
CA MET A 375 14.63 -5.76 -5.84
C MET A 375 13.50 -6.80 -5.96
N SER A 376 13.36 -7.45 -7.11
CA SER A 376 12.40 -8.56 -7.29
C SER A 376 12.68 -9.72 -6.32
N ASP A 377 13.94 -10.15 -6.20
CA ASP A 377 14.32 -11.25 -5.29
C ASP A 377 13.98 -10.88 -3.85
N TRP A 378 14.40 -9.69 -3.43
CA TRP A 378 14.16 -9.16 -2.09
C TRP A 378 12.66 -9.11 -1.75
N ARG A 379 11.88 -8.49 -2.62
CA ARG A 379 10.45 -8.27 -2.43
C ARG A 379 9.70 -9.58 -2.29
N LYS A 380 9.94 -10.55 -3.17
CA LYS A 380 9.27 -11.86 -3.15
C LYS A 380 9.52 -12.56 -1.82
N GLU A 381 10.79 -12.66 -1.44
CA GLU A 381 11.23 -13.33 -0.22
C GLU A 381 10.74 -12.65 1.07
N ARG A 382 10.67 -11.31 1.08
CA ARG A 382 10.10 -10.53 2.20
C ARG A 382 8.59 -10.69 2.30
N THR A 383 7.88 -10.59 1.18
CA THR A 383 6.40 -10.57 1.14
C THR A 383 5.84 -11.95 1.51
N GLU A 384 6.46 -13.03 1.03
CA GLU A 384 6.02 -14.41 1.33
C GLU A 384 6.10 -14.77 2.83
N ARG A 385 7.01 -14.14 3.58
CA ARG A 385 7.24 -14.45 4.99
C ARG A 385 6.51 -13.51 5.95
N TYR A 386 6.18 -12.29 5.51
CA TYR A 386 5.58 -11.28 6.36
C TYR A 386 4.20 -11.70 6.90
N GLY A 387 4.00 -11.56 8.21
CA GLY A 387 2.72 -11.86 8.89
C GLY A 387 2.39 -13.35 9.01
N THR A 388 3.31 -14.25 8.64
CA THR A 388 3.13 -15.72 8.77
C THR A 388 3.36 -16.24 10.19
N GLY A 389 4.01 -15.45 11.05
CA GLY A 389 4.40 -15.87 12.41
C GLY A 389 5.56 -16.87 12.44
N SER A 390 6.33 -17.01 11.35
CA SER A 390 7.47 -17.93 11.29
C SER A 390 8.78 -17.40 11.90
N MET A 391 8.81 -16.13 12.33
CA MET A 391 9.99 -15.51 12.90
C MET A 391 10.36 -16.13 14.24
N LYS A 392 11.66 -16.14 14.56
CA LYS A 392 12.18 -16.77 15.79
C LYS A 392 12.52 -15.70 16.82
N PRO A 393 12.42 -15.97 18.13
CA PRO A 393 12.90 -15.03 19.14
C PRO A 393 14.37 -14.67 18.91
N SER A 394 14.69 -13.38 18.98
CA SER A 394 16.06 -12.90 18.86
C SER A 394 16.91 -13.43 20.01
N SER A 395 18.12 -13.85 19.69
CA SER A 395 19.10 -14.28 20.71
C SER A 395 19.77 -13.11 21.43
N LYS A 396 19.58 -11.88 20.95
CA LYS A 396 20.30 -10.66 21.40
C LYS A 396 19.39 -9.62 22.03
N GLU A 397 18.13 -9.56 21.63
CA GLU A 397 17.19 -8.51 22.03
C GLU A 397 15.92 -9.14 22.62
N GLU A 398 15.53 -8.69 23.82
CA GLU A 398 14.30 -9.15 24.46
C GLU A 398 13.08 -8.60 23.69
N LYS A 399 12.04 -9.44 23.51
CA LYS A 399 10.78 -9.09 22.80
C LYS A 399 10.94 -8.70 21.32
N VAL A 400 12.06 -9.08 20.71
CA VAL A 400 12.28 -8.97 19.28
C VAL A 400 12.25 -10.35 18.66
N GLU A 401 11.54 -10.49 17.55
CA GLU A 401 11.57 -11.68 16.70
C GLU A 401 12.44 -11.36 15.49
N GLU A 402 13.29 -12.28 15.05
CA GLU A 402 14.19 -12.08 13.92
C GLU A 402 14.21 -13.27 12.95
N GLU A 403 14.51 -12.97 11.69
CA GLU A 403 14.85 -13.96 10.67
C GLU A 403 15.91 -13.40 9.71
N VAL A 404 16.50 -14.27 8.88
CA VAL A 404 17.47 -13.86 7.87
C VAL A 404 16.90 -14.11 6.49
N ILE A 405 16.75 -13.04 5.70
CA ILE A 405 16.27 -13.08 4.33
C ILE A 405 17.37 -12.58 3.41
N LEU A 406 17.83 -13.44 2.50
CA LEU A 406 18.89 -13.12 1.53
C LEU A 406 20.14 -12.50 2.19
N GLY A 407 20.50 -12.98 3.39
CA GLY A 407 21.65 -12.48 4.16
C GLY A 407 21.39 -11.22 5.00
N VAL A 408 20.18 -10.65 4.96
CA VAL A 408 19.79 -9.48 5.75
C VAL A 408 18.94 -9.91 6.93
N VAL A 409 19.30 -9.45 8.14
CA VAL A 409 18.51 -9.67 9.35
C VAL A 409 17.26 -8.79 9.32
N VAL A 410 16.12 -9.42 9.55
CA VAL A 410 14.78 -8.82 9.59
C VAL A 410 14.28 -8.93 11.01
N LYS A 411 13.58 -7.92 11.50
CA LYS A 411 13.09 -7.89 12.87
C LYS A 411 11.63 -7.45 12.96
N GLU A 412 10.89 -8.13 13.82
CA GLU A 412 9.57 -7.71 14.31
C GLU A 412 9.70 -7.38 15.80
N TYR A 413 8.99 -6.33 16.23
CA TYR A 413 9.06 -5.77 17.58
C TYR A 413 7.68 -5.86 18.23
N ASN A 414 7.59 -6.63 19.33
CA ASN A 414 6.34 -6.88 20.06
C ASN A 414 6.19 -6.00 21.31
#